data_AF-A0A924KP52-F1
#
_entry.id   AF-A0A924KP52-F1
#
_cell.length_a   1.000
_cell.length_b   1.000
_cell.length_c   1.000
_cell.angle_alpha   90.00
_cell.angle_beta   90.00
_cell.angle_gamma   90.00
#
_symmetry.space_group_name_H-M   'P 1'
#
loop_
_entity.id
_entity.type
_entity.pdbx_description
1 polymer ?
#
loop_
_entity_poly.entity_id
_entity_poly.type
_entity_poly.pdbx_seq_one_letter_code
_entity_poly.pdbx_strand_id
1 'polypeptide(L)'
;MIKFATAEVDIAEAKAKAATLAVSKFRGQKGVFDPERQSALQLQLVSKLQDELISTKTQLVQIRSLTPDNPQISSLQKRVDTLQSEISNETAKVAGDGGQSLSNTSADYERLALERLFADKQLGAAMASLEQARNDAQRKQLYLERIVQASLPDVATEPRRLRGIFATLVIGLIAWSILTMLLAGVREHQD
;
A
#
# COMPACT_ATOMS: atom_id res chain seq x y z
N MET A 1 -11.31 13.22 7.57
CA MET A 1 -10.13 12.75 6.82
C MET A 1 -9.14 12.01 7.72
N ILE A 2 -8.44 12.67 8.67
CA ILE A 2 -7.45 11.98 9.52
C ILE A 2 -8.05 10.81 10.32
N LYS A 3 -9.20 11.01 10.99
CA LYS A 3 -9.88 9.92 11.75
C LYS A 3 -10.21 8.70 10.89
N PHE A 4 -10.64 8.93 9.64
CA PHE A 4 -10.96 7.86 8.70
C PHE A 4 -9.69 7.12 8.26
N ALA A 5 -8.65 7.85 7.87
CA ALA A 5 -7.37 7.25 7.47
C ALA A 5 -6.68 6.52 8.63
N THR A 6 -6.88 6.96 9.88
CA THR A 6 -6.38 6.26 11.08
C THR A 6 -7.10 4.94 11.26
N ALA A 7 -8.44 4.93 11.18
CA ALA A 7 -9.21 3.69 11.26
C ALA A 7 -8.85 2.70 10.13
N GLU A 8 -8.54 3.21 8.94
CA GLU A 8 -8.11 2.38 7.80
C GLU A 8 -6.74 1.73 8.04
N VAL A 9 -5.80 2.44 8.68
CA VAL A 9 -4.52 1.87 9.15
C VAL A 9 -4.76 0.80 10.20
N ASP A 10 -5.61 1.04 11.20
CA ASP A 10 -5.88 0.06 12.26
C ASP A 10 -6.47 -1.25 11.69
N ILE A 11 -7.40 -1.13 10.74
CA ILE A 11 -7.98 -2.28 10.04
C ILE A 11 -6.91 -3.02 9.22
N ALA A 12 -6.08 -2.30 8.47
CA ALA A 12 -5.04 -2.89 7.66
C ALA A 12 -3.96 -3.57 8.52
N GLU A 13 -3.62 -2.99 9.67
CA GLU A 13 -2.67 -3.54 10.63
C GLU A 13 -3.19 -4.84 11.24
N ALA A 14 -4.47 -4.86 11.65
CA ALA A 14 -5.11 -6.06 12.15
C ALA A 14 -5.09 -7.20 11.11
N LYS A 15 -5.35 -6.88 9.83
CA LYS A 15 -5.27 -7.85 8.72
C LYS A 15 -3.84 -8.35 8.51
N ALA A 16 -2.84 -7.46 8.48
CA ALA A 16 -1.44 -7.84 8.29
C ALA A 16 -0.93 -8.74 9.43
N LYS A 17 -1.31 -8.43 10.68
CA LYS A 17 -1.04 -9.27 11.85
C LYS A 17 -1.69 -10.64 11.73
N ALA A 18 -2.97 -10.69 11.37
CA ALA A 18 -3.71 -11.94 11.19
C ALA A 18 -3.09 -12.83 10.10
N ALA A 19 -2.75 -12.26 8.94
CA ALA A 19 -2.13 -12.97 7.83
C ALA A 19 -0.71 -13.48 8.20
N THR A 20 0.09 -12.66 8.88
CA THR A 20 1.40 -13.08 9.40
C THR A 20 1.28 -14.25 10.38
N LEU A 21 0.31 -14.19 11.30
CA LEU A 21 0.04 -15.28 12.23
C LEU A 21 -0.44 -16.54 11.51
N ALA A 22 -1.25 -16.41 10.46
CA ALA A 22 -1.70 -17.54 9.66
C ALA A 22 -0.53 -18.28 9.00
N VAL A 23 0.42 -17.55 8.39
CA VAL A 23 1.65 -18.12 7.83
C VAL A 23 2.49 -18.82 8.92
N SER A 24 2.65 -18.18 10.09
CA SER A 24 3.41 -18.77 11.20
C SER A 24 2.77 -20.05 11.74
N LYS A 25 1.44 -20.06 11.93
CA LYS A 25 0.68 -21.24 12.34
C LYS A 25 0.80 -22.37 11.32
N PHE A 26 0.71 -22.06 10.03
CA PHE A 26 0.86 -23.04 8.96
C PHE A 26 2.24 -23.72 9.02
N ARG A 27 3.32 -22.92 9.13
CA ARG A 27 4.69 -23.45 9.29
C ARG A 27 4.84 -24.33 10.53
N GLY A 28 4.27 -23.92 11.66
CA GLY A 28 4.30 -24.70 12.90
C GLY A 28 3.54 -26.01 12.82
N GLN A 29 2.34 -26.01 12.21
CA GLN A 29 1.51 -27.22 12.07
C GLN A 29 2.06 -28.22 11.07
N LYS A 30 2.60 -27.74 9.95
CA LYS A 30 3.14 -28.61 8.89
C LYS A 30 4.60 -28.99 9.15
N GLY A 31 5.31 -28.30 10.05
CA GLY A 31 6.75 -28.49 10.28
C GLY A 31 7.60 -28.11 9.05
N VAL A 32 7.01 -27.43 8.07
CA VAL A 32 7.64 -27.05 6.81
C VAL A 32 7.94 -25.56 6.85
N PHE A 33 9.23 -25.21 6.80
CA PHE A 33 9.67 -23.82 6.80
C PHE A 33 9.52 -23.19 5.41
N ASP A 34 9.85 -23.96 4.37
CA ASP A 34 9.83 -23.56 2.96
C ASP A 34 9.48 -24.79 2.10
N PRO A 35 8.19 -24.94 1.73
CA PRO A 35 7.71 -26.11 0.98
C PRO A 35 8.40 -26.31 -0.37
N GLU A 36 8.72 -25.22 -1.08
CA GLU A 36 9.38 -25.28 -2.38
C GLU A 36 10.81 -25.79 -2.25
N ARG A 37 11.59 -25.18 -1.35
CA ARG A 37 12.98 -25.62 -1.13
C ARG A 37 13.04 -27.06 -0.63
N GLN A 38 12.13 -27.44 0.26
CA GLN A 38 12.07 -28.79 0.79
C GLN A 38 11.69 -29.81 -0.30
N SER A 39 10.76 -29.45 -1.20
CA SER A 39 10.40 -30.27 -2.37
C SER A 39 11.59 -30.47 -3.30
N ALA A 40 12.35 -29.40 -3.57
CA ALA A 40 13.54 -29.46 -4.43
C ALA A 40 14.61 -30.40 -3.86
N LEU A 41 14.88 -30.33 -2.55
CA LEU A 41 15.80 -31.25 -1.87
C LEU A 41 15.32 -32.71 -1.94
N GLN A 42 14.02 -32.94 -1.77
CA GLN A 42 13.44 -34.28 -1.84
C GLN A 42 13.54 -34.86 -3.26
N LEU A 43 13.25 -34.06 -4.30
CA LEU A 43 13.41 -34.47 -5.69
C LEU A 43 14.87 -34.76 -6.05
N GLN A 44 15.82 -34.01 -5.46
CA GLN A 44 17.24 -34.29 -5.63
C GLN A 44 17.63 -35.64 -4.99
N LEU A 45 17.05 -36.00 -3.84
CA LEU A 45 17.24 -37.32 -3.24
C LEU A 45 16.65 -38.42 -4.14
N VAL A 46 15.43 -38.23 -4.66
CA VAL A 46 14.81 -39.15 -5.61
C VAL A 46 15.70 -39.39 -6.82
N SER A 47 16.29 -38.33 -7.39
CA SER A 47 17.22 -38.42 -8.51
C SER A 47 18.46 -39.27 -8.17
N LYS A 48 19.07 -39.05 -6.99
CA LYS A 48 20.20 -39.88 -6.53
C LYS A 48 19.83 -41.35 -6.34
N LEU A 49 18.64 -41.64 -5.81
CA LEU A 49 18.15 -43.01 -5.66
C LEU A 49 17.89 -43.67 -7.03
N GLN A 50 17.40 -42.90 -8.01
CA GLN A 50 17.22 -43.36 -9.39
C GLN A 50 18.56 -43.70 -10.04
N ASP A 51 19.59 -42.87 -9.86
CA ASP A 51 20.95 -43.16 -10.33
C ASP A 51 21.49 -44.47 -9.73
N GLU A 52 21.32 -44.66 -8.41
CA GLU A 52 21.73 -45.89 -7.73
C GLU A 52 20.93 -47.12 -8.23
N LEU A 53 19.64 -46.96 -8.48
CA LEU A 53 18.78 -48.01 -9.04
C LEU A 53 19.26 -48.41 -10.44
N ILE A 54 19.56 -47.44 -11.30
CA ILE A 54 20.06 -47.66 -12.66
C ILE A 54 21.40 -48.41 -12.61
N SER A 55 22.32 -47.96 -11.75
CA SER A 55 23.62 -48.61 -11.57
C SER A 55 23.45 -50.06 -11.10
N THR A 56 22.63 -50.29 -10.07
CA THR A 56 22.36 -51.63 -9.50
C THR A 56 21.69 -52.56 -10.51
N LYS A 57 20.71 -52.06 -11.27
CA LYS A 57 20.05 -52.84 -12.35
C LYS A 57 21.04 -53.21 -13.45
N THR A 58 21.90 -52.28 -13.85
CA THR A 58 22.92 -52.53 -14.88
C THR A 58 23.90 -53.63 -14.43
N GLN A 59 24.37 -53.55 -13.18
CA GLN A 59 25.24 -54.57 -12.60
C GLN A 59 24.55 -55.94 -12.53
N LEU A 60 23.27 -55.97 -12.12
CA LEU A 60 22.47 -57.20 -12.07
C LEU A 60 22.33 -57.85 -13.45
N VAL A 61 22.03 -57.06 -14.49
CA VAL A 61 21.91 -57.55 -15.88
C VAL A 61 23.25 -58.09 -16.38
N GLN A 62 24.36 -57.38 -16.11
CA GLN A 62 25.70 -57.81 -16.52
C GLN A 62 26.12 -59.12 -15.83
N ILE A 63 25.88 -59.27 -14.53
CA ILE A 63 26.20 -60.51 -13.82
C ILE A 63 25.33 -61.66 -14.31
N ARG A 64 24.04 -61.43 -14.53
CA ARG A 64 23.13 -62.46 -15.06
C ARG A 64 23.52 -62.96 -16.45
N SER A 65 24.01 -62.08 -17.32
CA SER A 65 24.40 -62.49 -18.68
C SER A 65 25.71 -63.29 -18.69
N LEU A 66 26.63 -63.02 -17.77
CA LEU A 66 27.93 -63.69 -17.69
C LEU A 66 27.91 -64.95 -16.81
N THR A 67 27.15 -64.94 -15.72
CA THR A 67 27.12 -66.02 -14.72
C THR A 67 25.72 -66.11 -14.08
N PRO A 68 24.78 -66.85 -14.71
CA PRO A 68 23.40 -66.96 -14.25
C PRO A 68 23.22 -67.48 -12.81
N ASP A 69 24.16 -68.32 -12.33
CA ASP A 69 24.11 -68.94 -11.00
C ASP A 69 24.91 -68.16 -9.94
N ASN A 70 25.28 -66.91 -10.22
CA ASN A 70 26.05 -66.11 -9.27
C ASN A 70 25.20 -65.79 -8.01
N PRO A 71 25.66 -66.14 -6.79
CA PRO A 71 24.91 -65.90 -5.55
C PRO A 71 24.60 -64.41 -5.28
N GLN A 72 25.38 -63.49 -5.85
CA GLN A 72 25.17 -62.04 -5.71
C GLN A 72 23.88 -61.55 -6.39
N ILE A 73 23.33 -62.31 -7.35
CA ILE A 73 22.09 -61.95 -8.06
C ILE A 73 20.95 -61.76 -7.06
N SER A 74 20.84 -62.63 -6.06
CA SER A 74 19.78 -62.55 -5.05
C SER A 74 19.86 -61.27 -4.21
N SER A 75 21.07 -60.86 -3.80
CA SER A 75 21.29 -59.61 -3.06
C SER A 75 21.03 -58.37 -3.90
N LEU A 76 21.47 -58.36 -5.17
CA LEU A 76 21.26 -57.24 -6.08
C LEU A 76 19.77 -57.07 -6.42
N GLN A 77 19.04 -58.17 -6.61
CA GLN A 77 17.59 -58.12 -6.81
C GLN A 77 16.90 -57.46 -5.60
N LYS A 78 17.20 -57.90 -4.38
CA LYS A 78 16.65 -57.28 -3.16
C LYS A 78 16.99 -55.80 -3.05
N ARG A 79 18.20 -55.40 -3.44
CA ARG A 79 18.61 -53.98 -3.45
C ARG A 79 17.81 -53.18 -4.48
N VAL A 80 17.58 -53.73 -5.67
CA VAL A 80 16.69 -53.13 -6.69
C VAL A 80 15.29 -52.94 -6.13
N ASP A 81 14.70 -53.97 -5.53
CA ASP A 81 13.34 -53.90 -4.98
C ASP A 81 13.24 -52.86 -3.85
N THR A 82 14.26 -52.79 -2.98
CA THR A 82 14.35 -51.79 -1.90
C THR A 82 14.46 -50.38 -2.47
N LEU A 83 15.35 -50.14 -3.43
CA LEU A 83 15.52 -48.83 -4.06
C LEU A 83 14.24 -48.39 -4.78
N GLN A 84 13.52 -49.31 -5.43
CA GLN A 84 12.23 -49.00 -6.05
C GLN A 84 11.18 -48.59 -5.01
N SER A 85 11.09 -49.31 -3.88
CA SER A 85 10.20 -48.94 -2.78
C SER A 85 10.54 -47.57 -2.20
N GLU A 86 11.82 -47.28 -1.96
CA GLU A 86 12.27 -45.99 -1.43
C GLU A 86 11.97 -44.86 -2.42
N ILE A 87 12.25 -45.03 -3.71
CA ILE A 87 11.88 -44.05 -4.74
C ILE A 87 10.38 -43.76 -4.72
N SER A 88 9.53 -44.80 -4.63
CA SER A 88 8.08 -44.61 -4.56
C SER A 88 7.67 -43.84 -3.31
N ASN A 89 8.23 -44.18 -2.14
CA ASN A 89 7.95 -43.54 -0.87
C ASN A 89 8.36 -42.06 -0.89
N GLU A 90 9.56 -41.75 -1.38
CA GLU A 90 10.06 -40.38 -1.45
C GLU A 90 9.33 -39.54 -2.51
N THR A 91 8.97 -40.14 -3.65
CA THR A 91 8.17 -39.47 -4.69
C THR A 91 6.76 -39.14 -4.17
N ALA A 92 6.15 -40.04 -3.40
CA ALA A 92 4.83 -39.82 -2.81
C ALA A 92 4.82 -38.69 -1.77
N LYS A 93 5.92 -38.44 -1.05
CA LYS A 93 6.03 -37.28 -0.15
C LYS A 93 5.98 -35.96 -0.91
N VAL A 94 6.50 -35.90 -2.13
CA VAL A 94 6.51 -34.68 -2.96
C VAL A 94 5.21 -34.48 -3.72
N ALA A 95 4.79 -35.51 -4.46
CA ALA A 95 3.74 -35.41 -5.47
C ALA A 95 2.56 -36.36 -5.22
N GLY A 96 2.46 -36.95 -4.02
CA GLY A 96 1.35 -37.82 -3.67
C GLY A 96 0.01 -37.07 -3.61
N ASP A 97 -1.08 -37.81 -3.82
CA ASP A 97 -2.45 -37.31 -3.74
C ASP A 97 -2.94 -37.10 -2.28
N GLY A 98 -2.12 -37.49 -1.30
CA GLY A 98 -2.43 -37.24 0.12
C GLY A 98 -2.41 -35.75 0.45
N GLY A 99 -3.31 -35.29 1.32
CA GLY A 99 -3.34 -33.91 1.83
C GLY A 99 -2.11 -33.46 2.66
N GLN A 100 -1.09 -34.32 2.75
CA GLN A 100 0.21 -34.05 3.37
C GLN A 100 1.37 -34.00 2.37
N SER A 101 1.12 -34.17 1.07
CA SER A 101 2.18 -34.01 0.07
C SER A 101 2.74 -32.59 0.09
N LEU A 102 4.03 -32.47 -0.22
CA LEU A 102 4.66 -31.17 -0.28
C LEU A 102 4.05 -30.29 -1.38
N SER A 103 3.57 -30.86 -2.50
CA SER A 103 2.84 -30.11 -3.54
C SER A 103 1.58 -29.43 -3.01
N ASN A 104 0.72 -30.15 -2.30
CA ASN A 104 -0.49 -29.60 -1.69
C ASN A 104 -0.13 -28.57 -0.61
N THR A 105 0.89 -28.87 0.20
CA THR A 105 1.40 -27.96 1.23
C THR A 105 1.99 -26.67 0.63
N SER A 106 2.64 -26.75 -0.54
CA SER A 106 3.16 -25.60 -1.27
C SER A 106 2.04 -24.68 -1.75
N ALA A 107 0.97 -25.23 -2.33
CA ALA A 107 -0.16 -24.43 -2.79
C ALA A 107 -0.87 -23.68 -1.64
N ASP A 108 -1.09 -24.36 -0.50
CA ASP A 108 -1.66 -23.73 0.69
C ASP A 108 -0.75 -22.64 1.27
N TYR A 109 0.55 -22.90 1.31
CA TYR A 109 1.55 -21.94 1.77
C TYR A 109 1.60 -20.70 0.86
N GLU A 110 1.61 -20.89 -0.45
CA GLU A 110 1.66 -19.82 -1.44
C GLU A 110 0.44 -18.90 -1.30
N ARG A 111 -0.75 -19.49 -1.12
CA ARG A 111 -1.97 -18.73 -0.84
C ARG A 111 -1.84 -17.85 0.40
N LEU A 112 -1.37 -18.41 1.52
CA LEU A 112 -1.17 -17.66 2.77
C LEU A 112 -0.06 -16.61 2.66
N ALA A 113 1.02 -16.91 1.93
CA ALA A 113 2.12 -15.99 1.68
C ALA A 113 1.66 -14.80 0.83
N LEU A 114 0.85 -15.05 -0.21
CA LEU A 114 0.23 -14.00 -1.01
C LEU A 114 -0.73 -13.16 -0.18
N GLU A 115 -1.58 -13.78 0.64
CA GLU A 115 -2.51 -13.06 1.51
C GLU A 115 -1.77 -12.13 2.48
N ARG A 116 -0.66 -12.59 3.06
CA ARG A 116 0.23 -11.73 3.86
C ARG A 116 0.82 -10.59 3.03
N LEU A 117 1.34 -10.87 1.83
CA LEU A 117 1.91 -9.83 0.97
C LEU A 117 0.88 -8.75 0.60
N PHE A 118 -0.35 -9.16 0.29
CA PHE A 118 -1.46 -8.23 0.04
C PHE A 118 -1.79 -7.39 1.26
N ALA A 119 -1.87 -8.00 2.45
CA ALA A 119 -2.14 -7.29 3.69
C ALA A 119 -1.03 -6.28 4.04
N ASP A 120 0.23 -6.67 3.87
CA ASP A 120 1.39 -5.78 4.09
C ASP A 120 1.37 -4.59 3.11
N LYS A 121 1.05 -4.83 1.82
CA LYS A 121 0.88 -3.74 0.83
C LYS A 121 -0.30 -2.82 1.17
N GLN A 122 -1.42 -3.39 1.61
CA GLN A 122 -2.59 -2.61 2.01
C GLN A 122 -2.29 -1.74 3.23
N LEU A 123 -1.56 -2.28 4.22
CA LEU A 123 -1.09 -1.51 5.37
C LEU A 123 -0.18 -0.34 4.94
N GLY A 124 0.78 -0.59 4.06
CA GLY A 124 1.65 0.46 3.51
C GLY A 124 0.85 1.56 2.80
N ALA A 125 -0.16 1.19 1.99
CA ALA A 125 -1.03 2.15 1.32
C ALA A 125 -1.89 2.96 2.30
N ALA A 126 -2.45 2.33 3.33
CA ALA A 126 -3.23 3.01 4.38
C ALA A 126 -2.35 4.00 5.17
N MET A 127 -1.12 3.60 5.51
CA MET A 127 -0.16 4.48 6.19
C MET A 127 0.20 5.69 5.33
N ALA A 128 0.42 5.50 4.03
CA ALA A 128 0.68 6.59 3.10
C ALA A 128 -0.52 7.55 3.00
N SER A 129 -1.74 7.02 2.95
CA SER A 129 -2.98 7.81 2.96
C SER A 129 -3.14 8.64 4.24
N LEU A 130 -2.85 8.04 5.41
CA LEU A 130 -2.85 8.74 6.69
C LEU A 130 -1.84 9.88 6.72
N GLU A 131 -0.63 9.64 6.22
CA GLU A 131 0.43 10.64 6.15
C GLU A 131 0.03 11.79 5.21
N GLN A 132 -0.59 11.48 4.07
CA GLN A 132 -1.13 12.51 3.17
C GLN A 132 -2.24 13.33 3.84
N ALA A 133 -3.17 12.69 4.56
CA ALA A 133 -4.23 13.38 5.29
C ALA A 133 -3.70 14.31 6.41
N ARG A 134 -2.59 13.93 7.05
CA ARG A 134 -1.89 14.78 8.04
C ARG A 134 -1.24 15.99 7.37
N ASN A 135 -0.53 15.78 6.26
CA ASN A 135 0.09 16.85 5.50
C ASN A 135 -0.93 17.87 4.97
N ASP A 136 -2.08 17.41 4.46
CA ASP A 136 -3.15 18.30 3.99
C ASP A 136 -3.78 19.12 5.13
N ALA A 137 -3.93 18.52 6.32
CA ALA A 137 -4.44 19.23 7.49
C ALA A 137 -3.45 20.31 7.95
N GLN A 138 -2.16 20.00 8.02
CA GLN A 138 -1.11 20.96 8.37
C GLN A 138 -1.05 22.13 7.37
N ARG A 139 -1.12 21.84 6.06
CA ARG A 139 -1.18 22.88 5.03
C ARG A 139 -2.37 23.83 5.26
N LYS A 140 -3.57 23.28 5.47
CA LYS A 140 -4.78 24.09 5.72
C LYS A 140 -4.67 24.96 6.96
N GLN A 141 -4.02 24.47 8.02
CA GLN A 141 -3.76 25.25 9.23
C GLN A 141 -2.83 26.45 8.95
N LEU A 142 -1.75 26.22 8.20
CA LEU A 142 -0.82 27.28 7.80
C LEU A 142 -1.48 28.36 6.90
N TYR A 143 -2.41 27.97 6.03
CA TYR A 143 -3.16 28.92 5.19
C TYR A 143 -4.17 29.75 6.02
N LEU A 144 -4.75 29.18 7.08
CA LEU A 144 -5.65 29.92 7.99
C LEU A 144 -4.88 30.94 8.85
N GLU A 145 -3.65 30.62 9.25
CA GLU A 145 -2.80 31.52 10.05
C GLU A 145 -2.11 32.62 9.22
N ARG A 146 -2.05 32.50 7.88
CA ARG A 146 -1.27 33.41 7.03
C ARG A 146 -2.09 34.33 6.12
N ILE A 147 -3.39 34.11 5.91
CA ILE A 147 -4.19 34.94 5.01
C ILE A 147 -5.50 35.33 5.69
N VAL A 148 -5.47 36.47 6.38
CA VAL A 148 -6.42 37.60 6.33
C VAL A 148 -6.17 38.42 7.61
N GLN A 149 -5.27 39.39 7.54
CA GLN A 149 -5.59 40.65 8.22
C GLN A 149 -6.71 41.26 7.39
N ALA A 150 -7.78 41.73 8.04
CA ALA A 150 -8.78 42.54 7.37
C ALA A 150 -8.02 43.63 6.61
N SER A 151 -8.16 43.68 5.29
CA SER A 151 -7.76 44.88 4.55
C SER A 151 -8.63 45.99 5.12
N LEU A 152 -8.08 46.81 6.01
CA LEU A 152 -8.71 48.09 6.29
C LEU A 152 -8.88 48.76 4.91
N PRO A 153 -10.06 49.30 4.59
CA PRO A 153 -10.22 50.06 3.35
C PRO A 153 -9.15 51.15 3.33
N ASP A 154 -8.15 51.01 2.44
CA ASP A 154 -6.90 51.75 2.56
C ASP A 154 -7.01 53.21 2.07
N VAL A 155 -8.20 53.66 1.65
CA VAL A 155 -8.43 55.06 1.31
C VAL A 155 -9.90 55.44 1.49
N ALA A 156 -10.18 56.48 2.27
CA ALA A 156 -11.44 57.24 2.17
C ALA A 156 -11.39 58.04 0.86
N THR A 157 -12.03 57.54 -0.19
CA THR A 157 -12.06 58.18 -1.52
C THR A 157 -12.81 59.52 -1.59
N GLU A 158 -13.23 60.09 -0.45
CA GLU A 158 -13.70 61.48 -0.45
C GLU A 158 -13.60 62.16 0.92
N PRO A 159 -12.83 63.27 1.00
CA PRO A 159 -13.39 64.45 1.64
C PRO A 159 -13.10 65.68 0.78
N ARG A 160 -13.92 65.94 -0.24
CA ARG A 160 -13.91 67.20 -1.00
C ARG A 160 -14.56 68.35 -0.20
N ARG A 161 -14.25 68.47 1.09
CA ARG A 161 -14.82 69.51 1.99
C ARG A 161 -14.53 70.92 1.49
N LEU A 162 -13.35 71.14 0.90
CA LEU A 162 -12.97 72.44 0.32
C LEU A 162 -13.85 72.83 -0.87
N ARG A 163 -14.26 71.88 -1.74
CA ARG A 163 -15.16 72.19 -2.85
C ARG A 163 -16.56 72.58 -2.36
N GLY A 164 -17.06 71.91 -1.33
CA GLY A 164 -18.34 72.27 -0.70
C GLY A 164 -18.32 73.68 -0.11
N ILE A 165 -17.27 74.00 0.67
CA ILE A 165 -17.09 75.34 1.26
C ILE A 165 -17.04 76.42 0.17
N PHE A 166 -16.24 76.18 -0.90
CA PHE A 166 -16.09 77.13 -1.99
C PHE A 166 -17.41 77.33 -2.76
N ALA A 167 -18.15 76.24 -3.03
CA ALA A 167 -19.44 76.32 -3.70
C ALA A 167 -20.48 77.10 -2.88
N THR A 168 -20.57 76.85 -1.56
CA THR A 168 -21.48 77.58 -0.69
C THR A 168 -21.14 79.07 -0.58
N LEU A 169 -19.84 79.42 -0.57
CA LEU A 169 -19.40 80.81 -0.52
C LEU A 169 -19.74 81.57 -1.80
N VAL A 170 -19.51 80.95 -2.96
CA VAL A 170 -19.85 81.56 -4.27
C VAL A 170 -21.36 81.77 -4.39
N ILE A 171 -22.18 80.77 -4.03
CA ILE A 171 -23.64 80.90 -4.06
C ILE A 171 -24.10 82.00 -3.10
N GLY A 172 -23.50 82.09 -1.90
CA GLY A 172 -23.80 83.13 -0.93
C GLY A 172 -23.50 84.55 -1.43
N LEU A 173 -22.38 84.74 -2.12
CA LEU A 173 -22.01 86.03 -2.73
C LEU A 173 -22.98 86.43 -3.86
N ILE A 174 -23.41 85.48 -4.68
CA ILE A 174 -24.41 85.73 -5.73
C ILE A 174 -25.76 86.10 -5.11
N ALA A 175 -26.19 85.39 -4.08
CA ALA A 175 -27.44 85.74 -3.38
C ALA A 175 -27.36 87.13 -2.74
N TRP A 176 -26.20 87.48 -2.15
CA TRP A 176 -25.98 88.79 -1.55
C TRP A 176 -25.95 89.91 -2.61
N SER A 177 -25.35 89.70 -3.78
CA SER A 177 -25.35 90.69 -4.87
C SER A 177 -26.76 90.93 -5.41
N ILE A 178 -27.57 89.88 -5.58
CA ILE A 178 -28.97 90.00 -5.99
C ILE A 178 -29.76 90.76 -4.93
N LEU A 179 -29.59 90.43 -3.65
CA LEU A 179 -30.32 91.08 -2.56
C LEU A 179 -29.96 92.57 -2.45
N THR A 180 -28.67 92.90 -2.55
CA THR A 180 -28.20 94.30 -2.53
C THR A 180 -28.69 95.07 -3.76
N MET A 181 -28.72 94.46 -4.95
CA MET A 181 -29.28 95.08 -6.15
C MET A 181 -30.79 95.29 -6.04
N LEU A 182 -31.54 94.34 -5.48
CA LEU A 182 -32.98 94.50 -5.21
C LEU A 182 -33.25 95.59 -4.18
N LEU A 183 -32.49 95.63 -3.08
CA LEU A 183 -32.62 96.68 -2.06
C LEU A 183 -32.24 98.05 -2.59
N ALA A 184 -31.18 98.16 -3.39
CA ALA A 184 -30.80 99.39 -4.07
C ALA A 184 -31.88 99.83 -5.07
N GLY A 185 -32.42 98.90 -5.87
CA GLY A 185 -33.50 99.18 -6.81
C GLY A 185 -34.78 99.65 -6.14
N VAL A 186 -35.17 99.07 -5.00
CA VAL A 186 -36.32 99.54 -4.19
C VAL A 186 -36.04 100.91 -3.60
N ARG A 187 -34.81 101.18 -3.18
CA ARG A 187 -34.41 102.48 -2.61
C ARG A 187 -34.39 103.59 -3.65
N GLU A 188 -33.98 103.28 -4.89
CA GLU A 188 -34.00 104.21 -6.03
C GLU A 188 -35.43 104.52 -6.53
N HIS A 189 -36.41 103.62 -6.30
CA HIS A 189 -37.82 103.87 -6.62
C HIS A 189 -38.57 104.61 -5.49
N GLN A 190 -37.88 104.98 -4.40
CA GLN A 190 -38.44 105.73 -3.26
C GLN A 190 -37.98 107.19 -3.17
N ASP A 191 -37.09 107.64 -4.08
CA ASP A 191 -36.80 109.06 -4.33
C ASP A 191 -37.49 109.51 -5.64
#